data_AF-A0A0R0C923-F1
#
_entry.id   AF-A0A0R0C923-F1
#
_cell.length_a   1.000
_cell.length_b   1.000
_cell.length_c   1.000
_cell.angle_alpha   90.00
_cell.angle_beta   90.00
_cell.angle_gamma   90.00
#
_symmetry.space_group_name_H-M   'P 1'
#
loop_
_entity.id
_entity.type
_entity.pdbx_description
1 polymer ?
#
loop_
_entity_poly.entity_id
_entity_poly.type
_entity_poly.pdbx_seq_one_letter_code
_entity_poly.pdbx_strand_id
1 'polypeptide(L)'
;MRLWMILLLALGLAGGINWWSKRAPSDQVAVAAGNVVSSDGFVSVEMPGNTPANTVLVLAPANCPSEQAQRAEALIQALQHQGIPVARGNSIDFKITNPSAEQRAAVDRTVEVFKQGAPAVFINGMGMSNPSVAQVAAVYEKTRQ
;
A
#
# COMPACT_ATOMS: atom_id res chain seq x y z
N MET A 1 -34.21 -23.64 20.79
CA MET A 1 -34.00 -22.81 19.58
C MET A 1 -33.11 -21.59 19.79
N ARG A 2 -33.31 -20.76 20.84
CA ARG A 2 -32.49 -19.55 21.08
C ARG A 2 -30.98 -19.80 21.30
N LEU A 3 -30.62 -20.86 22.03
CA LEU A 3 -29.21 -21.22 22.29
C LEU A 3 -28.43 -21.61 21.02
N TRP A 4 -29.11 -22.17 20.02
CA TRP A 4 -28.48 -22.59 18.77
C TRP A 4 -28.19 -21.39 17.84
N MET A 5 -29.06 -20.38 17.86
CA MET A 5 -28.79 -19.11 17.17
C MET A 5 -27.62 -18.34 17.78
N ILE A 6 -27.48 -18.34 19.11
CA ILE A 6 -26.35 -17.66 19.77
C ILE A 6 -25.02 -18.33 19.41
N LEU A 7 -25.00 -19.66 19.32
CA LEU A 7 -23.80 -20.41 18.94
C LEU A 7 -23.35 -20.11 17.50
N LEU A 8 -24.29 -20.04 16.55
CA LEU A 8 -24.00 -19.69 15.16
C LEU A 8 -23.53 -18.24 15.01
N LEU A 9 -24.11 -17.31 15.79
CA LEU A 9 -23.68 -15.91 15.79
C LEU A 9 -22.25 -15.76 16.35
N ALA A 10 -21.93 -16.48 17.43
CA ALA A 10 -20.59 -16.47 18.03
C ALA A 10 -19.53 -17.07 17.09
N LEU A 11 -19.86 -18.14 16.35
CA LEU A 11 -18.98 -18.74 15.35
C LEU A 11 -18.74 -17.81 14.14
N GLY A 12 -19.77 -17.09 13.69
CA GLY A 12 -19.63 -16.08 12.64
C GLY A 12 -18.75 -14.90 13.06
N LEU A 13 -18.94 -14.41 14.30
CA LEU A 13 -18.11 -13.35 14.89
C LEU A 13 -16.66 -13.80 15.09
N ALA A 14 -16.44 -15.00 15.63
CA ALA A 14 -15.09 -15.56 15.80
C ALA A 14 -14.37 -15.78 14.46
N GLY A 15 -15.10 -16.24 13.43
CA GLY A 15 -14.57 -16.36 12.07
C GLY A 15 -14.20 -15.02 11.45
N GLY A 16 -15.06 -14.01 11.61
CA GLY A 16 -14.82 -12.64 11.15
C GLY A 16 -13.63 -11.99 11.86
N ILE A 17 -13.53 -12.16 13.19
CA ILE A 17 -12.41 -11.65 13.99
C ILE A 17 -11.12 -12.37 13.62
N ASN A 18 -11.09 -13.70 13.47
CA ASN A 18 -9.86 -14.42 13.07
C ASN A 18 -9.40 -14.05 11.65
N TRP A 19 -10.33 -13.83 10.72
CA TRP A 19 -10.04 -13.37 9.35
C TRP A 19 -9.56 -11.91 9.32
N TRP A 20 -10.03 -11.08 10.26
CA TRP A 20 -9.60 -9.69 10.41
C TRP A 20 -8.30 -9.57 11.21
N SER A 21 -8.06 -10.35 12.26
CA SER A 21 -6.82 -10.39 13.05
C SER A 21 -5.64 -10.97 12.28
N LYS A 22 -5.87 -11.86 11.31
CA LYS A 22 -4.84 -12.25 10.33
C LYS A 22 -4.50 -11.14 9.31
N ARG A 23 -5.29 -10.06 9.29
CA ARG A 23 -5.10 -8.88 8.41
C ARG A 23 -4.92 -7.56 9.16
N ALA A 24 -5.02 -7.57 10.48
CA ALA A 24 -4.50 -6.50 11.30
C ALA A 24 -2.98 -6.50 11.06
N PRO A 25 -2.37 -5.34 10.78
CA PRO A 25 -0.92 -5.28 10.69
C PRO A 25 -0.40 -5.69 12.06
N SER A 26 0.22 -6.86 12.12
CA SER A 26 1.04 -7.24 13.24
C SER A 26 2.13 -6.18 13.32
N ASP A 27 2.05 -5.34 14.35
CA ASP A 27 3.23 -4.73 14.91
C ASP A 27 4.26 -5.86 15.11
N GLN A 28 5.29 -5.85 14.25
CA GLN A 28 6.63 -6.42 14.45
C GLN A 28 6.93 -7.87 13.94
N VAL A 29 8.08 -7.94 13.24
CA VAL A 29 9.10 -9.03 13.15
C VAL A 29 9.11 -10.00 11.94
N ALA A 30 10.14 -9.77 11.10
CA ALA A 30 11.02 -10.68 10.33
C ALA A 30 10.47 -11.68 9.28
N VAL A 31 10.92 -11.49 8.03
CA VAL A 31 11.33 -12.58 7.12
C VAL A 31 12.55 -12.15 6.31
N ALA A 32 13.60 -12.95 6.42
CA ALA A 32 14.84 -12.87 5.66
C ALA A 32 14.70 -13.55 4.30
N ALA A 33 15.12 -12.87 3.23
CA ALA A 33 15.83 -13.44 2.08
C ALA A 33 16.21 -12.28 1.14
N GLY A 34 17.48 -12.23 0.76
CA GLY A 34 18.10 -11.11 0.04
C GLY A 34 17.37 -10.71 -1.24
N ASN A 35 16.91 -9.47 -1.26
CA ASN A 35 17.06 -8.51 -2.35
C ASN A 35 16.50 -7.16 -1.86
N VAL A 36 17.41 -6.31 -1.38
CA VAL A 36 17.22 -4.86 -1.16
C VAL A 36 15.88 -4.50 -0.48
N VAL A 37 15.74 -4.82 0.81
CA VAL A 37 14.74 -4.16 1.68
C VAL A 37 15.26 -2.75 1.95
N SER A 38 14.99 -1.84 1.02
CA SER A 38 15.41 -0.44 1.11
C SER A 38 14.50 0.31 2.08
N SER A 39 14.99 0.51 3.31
CA SER A 39 14.50 1.45 4.35
C SER A 39 12.99 1.46 4.58
N ASP A 40 12.57 0.84 5.70
CA ASP A 40 11.27 1.01 6.36
C ASP A 40 10.03 0.31 5.77
N GLY A 41 10.23 -0.73 4.95
CA GLY A 41 9.15 -1.59 4.45
C GLY A 41 8.71 -1.28 3.01
N PHE A 42 9.34 -0.30 2.37
CA PHE A 42 9.18 -0.06 0.95
C PHE A 42 9.92 -1.14 0.14
N VAL A 43 9.23 -1.69 -0.86
CA VAL A 43 9.78 -2.67 -1.79
C VAL A 43 10.06 -2.02 -3.13
N SER A 44 11.11 -2.48 -3.82
CA SER A 44 11.35 -2.05 -5.20
C SER A 44 10.26 -2.59 -6.12
N VAL A 45 9.70 -1.72 -6.95
CA VAL A 45 8.53 -1.97 -7.81
C VAL A 45 8.68 -1.27 -9.15
N GLU A 46 7.90 -1.70 -10.13
CA GLU A 46 7.75 -0.98 -11.38
C GLU A 46 6.80 0.20 -11.15
N MET A 47 7.18 1.40 -11.60
CA MET A 47 6.31 2.57 -11.39
C MET A 47 5.08 2.49 -12.29
N PRO A 48 3.87 2.73 -11.75
CA PRO A 48 2.68 2.89 -12.57
C PRO A 48 2.87 4.04 -13.56
N GLY A 49 2.36 3.86 -14.78
CA GLY A 49 2.49 4.81 -15.88
C GLY A 49 1.94 6.20 -15.53
N ASN A 50 2.57 7.23 -16.09
CA ASN A 50 2.28 8.65 -15.88
C ASN A 50 2.59 9.21 -14.48
N THR A 51 3.33 8.50 -13.63
CA THR A 51 3.83 9.08 -12.38
C THR A 51 4.98 10.04 -12.66
N PRO A 52 4.89 11.34 -12.31
CA PRO A 52 6.03 12.25 -12.44
C PRO A 52 7.18 11.78 -11.55
N ALA A 53 8.42 11.95 -12.01
CA ALA A 53 9.58 11.74 -11.16
C ALA A 53 9.53 12.66 -9.94
N ASN A 54 10.02 12.21 -8.78
CA ASN A 54 9.99 12.98 -7.52
C ASN A 54 8.57 13.42 -7.12
N THR A 55 7.59 12.56 -7.35
CA THR A 55 6.22 12.77 -6.88
C THR A 55 5.72 11.50 -6.21
N VAL A 56 5.07 11.67 -5.06
CA VAL A 56 4.45 10.57 -4.32
C VAL A 56 3.13 10.23 -5.00
N LEU A 57 3.03 9.05 -5.60
CA LEU A 57 1.77 8.55 -6.14
C LEU A 57 1.03 7.78 -5.04
N VAL A 58 -0.12 8.30 -4.61
CA VAL A 58 -1.03 7.63 -3.69
C VAL A 58 -2.19 7.03 -4.47
N LEU A 59 -2.31 5.72 -4.44
CA LEU A 59 -3.39 4.96 -5.04
C LEU A 59 -4.44 4.63 -3.98
N ALA A 60 -5.62 5.21 -4.17
CA ALA A 60 -6.78 4.98 -3.33
C ALA A 60 -8.08 5.13 -4.15
N PRO A 61 -9.14 4.39 -3.80
CA PRO A 61 -10.45 4.60 -4.42
C PRO A 61 -10.93 6.04 -4.25
N ALA A 62 -11.41 6.67 -5.33
CA ALA A 62 -12.01 7.99 -5.26
C ALA A 62 -13.36 7.94 -4.52
N ASN A 63 -13.59 8.89 -3.61
CA ASN A 63 -14.89 9.14 -2.98
C ASN A 63 -15.56 7.91 -2.33
N CYS A 64 -14.80 7.13 -1.56
CA CYS A 64 -15.35 6.05 -0.74
C CYS A 64 -15.52 6.49 0.72
N PRO A 65 -16.63 6.17 1.40
CA PRO A 65 -16.81 6.43 2.84
C PRO A 65 -15.99 5.46 3.73
N SER A 66 -15.11 4.64 3.13
CA SER A 66 -14.33 3.65 3.85
C SER A 66 -13.18 4.30 4.63
N GLU A 67 -12.83 3.71 5.77
CA GLU A 67 -11.70 4.17 6.58
C GLU A 67 -10.37 4.17 5.81
N GLN A 68 -10.22 3.31 4.80
CA GLN A 68 -9.02 3.26 3.96
C GLN A 68 -8.89 4.51 3.08
N ALA A 69 -10.02 5.01 2.55
CA ALA A 69 -10.03 6.25 1.78
C ALA A 69 -9.75 7.46 2.68
N GLN A 70 -10.30 7.50 3.88
CA GLN A 70 -10.01 8.57 4.86
C GLN A 70 -8.53 8.60 5.25
N ARG A 71 -7.92 7.43 5.47
CA ARG A 71 -6.48 7.32 5.72
C ARG A 71 -5.64 7.81 4.54
N ALA A 72 -6.05 7.48 3.32
CA ALA A 72 -5.40 7.98 2.11
C ALA A 72 -5.46 9.51 2.01
N GLU A 73 -6.63 10.11 2.23
CA GLU A 73 -6.79 11.57 2.21
C GLU A 73 -5.96 12.24 3.31
N ALA A 74 -5.98 11.70 4.54
CA ALA A 74 -5.18 12.22 5.63
C ALA A 74 -3.67 12.16 5.32
N LEU A 75 -3.21 11.08 4.69
CA LEU A 75 -1.83 10.94 4.24
C LEU A 75 -1.49 11.96 3.15
N ILE A 76 -2.34 12.12 2.14
CA ILE A 76 -2.15 13.10 1.06
C ILE A 76 -2.05 14.52 1.63
N GLN A 77 -2.99 14.91 2.51
CA GLN A 77 -2.99 16.22 3.13
C GLN A 77 -1.75 16.46 3.97
N ALA A 78 -1.34 15.49 4.80
CA ALA A 78 -0.16 15.62 5.64
C ALA A 78 1.13 15.81 4.80
N LEU A 79 1.27 15.10 3.70
CA LEU A 79 2.41 15.23 2.78
C LEU A 79 2.40 16.57 2.04
N GLN A 80 1.23 17.02 1.58
CA GLN A 80 1.07 18.34 0.96
C GLN A 80 1.41 19.47 1.93
N HIS A 81 1.02 19.35 3.21
CA HIS A 81 1.38 20.29 4.27
C HIS A 81 2.90 20.36 4.51
N GLN A 82 3.64 19.28 4.21
CA GLN A 82 5.10 19.25 4.27
C GLN A 82 5.78 19.75 2.98
N GLY A 83 5.01 20.18 1.98
CA GLY A 83 5.54 20.62 0.68
C GLY A 83 6.01 19.48 -0.22
N ILE A 84 5.65 18.23 0.09
CA ILE A 84 5.99 17.07 -0.74
C ILE A 84 4.97 17.00 -1.90
N PRO A 85 5.42 16.89 -3.17
CA PRO A 85 4.51 16.73 -4.30
C PRO A 85 3.79 15.39 -4.22
N VAL A 86 2.46 15.43 -4.23
CA VAL A 86 1.62 14.22 -4.19
C VAL A 86 0.69 14.19 -5.39
N ALA A 87 0.72 13.09 -6.13
CA ALA A 87 -0.26 12.75 -7.14
C ALA A 87 -1.22 11.69 -6.60
N ARG A 88 -2.51 11.88 -6.82
CA ARG A 88 -3.52 10.86 -6.52
C ARG A 88 -3.84 10.08 -7.78
N GLY A 89 -3.88 8.76 -7.66
CA GLY A 89 -4.38 7.86 -8.71
C GLY A 89 -5.46 6.94 -8.18
N ASN A 90 -6.31 6.45 -9.08
CA ASN A 90 -7.37 5.48 -8.78
C ASN A 90 -7.09 4.09 -9.38
N SER A 91 -6.13 4.00 -10.30
CA SER A 91 -5.75 2.78 -11.01
C SER A 91 -4.22 2.68 -11.16
N ILE A 92 -3.74 1.45 -11.32
CA ILE A 92 -2.40 1.15 -11.81
C ILE A 92 -2.50 0.77 -13.28
N ASP A 93 -1.76 1.46 -14.14
CA ASP A 93 -1.68 1.18 -15.57
C ASP A 93 -0.22 1.11 -15.98
N PHE A 94 0.23 0.02 -16.61
CA PHE A 94 1.61 -0.15 -17.07
C PHE A 94 1.66 -0.11 -18.60
N LYS A 95 2.47 0.79 -19.17
CA LYS A 95 2.74 0.81 -20.61
C LYS A 95 4.04 0.05 -20.90
N ILE A 96 3.99 -1.28 -20.84
CA ILE A 96 5.16 -2.13 -21.12
C ILE A 96 4.89 -2.98 -22.36
N THR A 97 5.79 -2.90 -23.34
CA THR A 97 5.73 -3.71 -24.56
C THR A 97 6.79 -4.81 -24.46
N ASN A 98 6.37 -6.07 -24.52
CA ASN A 98 7.21 -7.26 -24.36
C ASN A 98 8.05 -7.28 -23.05
N PRO A 99 7.41 -7.40 -21.87
CA PRO A 99 8.09 -7.32 -20.59
C PRO A 99 9.07 -8.47 -20.38
N SER A 100 10.29 -8.15 -19.94
CA SER A 100 11.26 -9.14 -19.46
C SER A 100 10.74 -9.88 -18.22
N ALA A 101 11.32 -11.04 -17.89
CA ALA A 101 10.93 -11.79 -16.70
C ALA A 101 11.08 -10.97 -15.40
N GLU A 102 12.12 -10.13 -15.33
CA GLU A 102 12.37 -9.22 -14.21
C GLU A 102 11.32 -8.11 -14.11
N GLN A 103 10.90 -7.54 -15.26
CA GLN A 103 9.84 -6.54 -15.30
C GLN A 103 8.48 -7.12 -14.89
N ARG A 104 8.17 -8.36 -15.28
CA ARG A 104 6.96 -9.04 -14.81
C ARG A 104 6.98 -9.20 -13.29
N ALA A 105 8.10 -9.63 -12.72
CA ALA A 105 8.25 -9.74 -11.28
C ALA A 105 8.16 -8.38 -10.57
N ALA A 106 8.61 -7.28 -11.19
CA ALA A 106 8.45 -5.93 -10.65
C ALA A 106 6.98 -5.46 -10.70
N VAL A 107 6.25 -5.74 -11.78
CA VAL A 107 4.80 -5.48 -11.89
C VAL A 107 4.03 -6.31 -10.86
N ASP A 108 4.35 -7.59 -10.71
CA ASP A 108 3.70 -8.47 -9.73
C ASP A 108 3.88 -7.93 -8.30
N ARG A 109 5.09 -7.49 -7.94
CA ARG A 109 5.33 -6.81 -6.65
C ARG A 109 4.50 -5.53 -6.49
N THR A 110 4.34 -4.75 -7.56
CA THR A 110 3.52 -3.54 -7.56
C THR A 110 2.04 -3.86 -7.29
N VAL A 111 1.54 -4.90 -7.96
CA VAL A 111 0.18 -5.41 -7.77
C VAL A 111 0.00 -6.00 -6.38
N GLU A 112 1.00 -6.68 -5.82
CA GLU A 112 0.97 -7.19 -4.44
C GLU A 112 0.88 -6.05 -3.42
N VAL A 113 1.71 -5.01 -3.56
CA VAL A 113 1.62 -3.80 -2.73
C VAL A 113 0.23 -3.17 -2.83
N PHE A 114 -0.34 -3.08 -4.04
CA PHE A 114 -1.70 -2.55 -4.20
C PHE A 114 -2.77 -3.45 -3.56
N LYS A 115 -2.64 -4.77 -3.67
CA LYS A 115 -3.57 -5.76 -3.09
C LYS A 115 -3.51 -5.80 -1.55
N GLN A 116 -2.41 -5.38 -0.95
CA GLN A 116 -2.26 -5.34 0.51
C GLN A 116 -3.17 -4.32 1.19
N GLY A 117 -3.70 -3.34 0.45
CA GLY A 117 -4.73 -2.42 0.92
C GLY A 117 -4.44 -0.97 0.55
N ALA A 118 -5.46 -0.12 0.69
CA ALA A 118 -5.30 1.31 0.53
C ALA A 118 -4.96 1.97 1.89
N PRO A 119 -4.16 3.06 1.89
CA PRO A 119 -3.50 3.68 0.73
C PRO A 119 -2.26 2.92 0.27
N ALA A 120 -2.15 2.62 -1.03
CA ALA A 120 -0.90 2.14 -1.62
C ALA A 120 -0.10 3.33 -2.15
N VAL A 121 1.18 3.44 -1.79
CA VAL A 121 2.02 4.59 -2.11
C VAL A 121 3.22 4.15 -2.93
N PHE A 122 3.49 4.87 -4.00
CA PHE A 122 4.57 4.61 -4.95
C PHE A 122 5.41 5.88 -5.15
N ILE A 123 6.73 5.77 -5.03
CA ILE A 123 7.68 6.90 -5.09
C ILE A 123 8.98 6.40 -5.71
N ASN A 124 9.41 6.96 -6.82
CA ASN A 124 10.75 6.74 -7.38
C ASN A 124 11.20 5.25 -7.47
N GLY A 125 10.30 4.35 -7.90
CA GLY A 125 10.59 2.91 -8.02
C GLY A 125 10.43 2.11 -6.72
N MET A 126 9.86 2.72 -5.68
CA MET A 126 9.56 2.11 -4.39
C MET A 126 8.06 2.12 -4.14
N GLY A 127 7.52 1.04 -3.57
CA GLY A 127 6.11 0.87 -3.27
C GLY A 127 5.88 0.34 -1.86
N MET A 128 4.88 0.86 -1.16
CA MET A 128 4.44 0.34 0.13
C MET A 128 2.92 0.49 0.31
N SER A 129 2.31 -0.49 0.97
CA SER A 129 0.91 -0.45 1.38
C SER A 129 0.78 0.14 2.78
N ASN A 130 -0.15 1.08 2.93
CA ASN A 130 -0.49 1.77 4.17
C ASN A 130 0.74 2.32 4.94
N PRO A 131 1.65 3.09 4.30
CA PRO A 131 2.77 3.71 5.01
C PRO A 131 2.31 4.89 5.87
N SER A 132 3.12 5.24 6.87
CA SER A 132 3.01 6.50 7.59
C SER A 132 3.61 7.68 6.81
N VAL A 133 3.20 8.90 7.17
CA VAL A 133 3.74 10.16 6.59
C VAL A 133 5.27 10.21 6.72
N ALA A 134 5.80 9.82 7.89
CA ALA A 134 7.24 9.85 8.15
C ALA A 134 8.03 8.89 7.26
N GLN A 135 7.52 7.68 7.01
CA GLN A 135 8.16 6.72 6.11
C GLN A 135 8.16 7.22 4.67
N VAL A 136 7.03 7.78 4.22
CA VAL A 136 6.93 8.38 2.89
C VAL A 136 7.93 9.52 2.71
N ALA A 137 8.00 10.44 3.68
CA ALA A 137 8.94 11.56 3.64
C ALA A 137 10.41 11.10 3.64
N ALA A 138 10.75 10.10 4.45
CA ALA A 138 12.10 9.54 4.50
C ALA A 138 12.51 8.91 3.16
N VAL A 139 11.64 8.11 2.56
CA VAL A 139 11.90 7.49 1.24
C VAL A 139 11.95 8.54 0.14
N TYR A 140 11.07 9.53 0.17
CA TYR A 140 11.07 10.65 -0.76
C TYR A 140 12.41 11.41 -0.74
N GLU A 141 12.87 11.84 0.43
CA GLU A 141 14.16 12.55 0.56
C GLU A 141 15.36 11.69 0.16
N LYS A 142 15.32 10.38 0.48
CA LYS A 142 16.38 9.44 0.10
C LYS A 142 16.46 9.20 -1.41
N THR A 143 15.32 9.22 -2.09
CA THR A 143 15.22 8.87 -3.52
C THR A 143 15.18 10.07 -4.46
N ARG A 144 15.09 11.30 -3.94
CA ARG A 144 15.08 12.52 -4.78
C ARG A 144 16.47 13.00 -5.24
N GLN A 145 17.55 12.35 -4.76
CA GLN A 145 18.93 12.66 -5.14
C GLN A 145 19.22 12.22 -6.57
#